data_AF-A0A1Y1UR32-F1
#
_entry.id   AF-A0A1Y1UR32-F1
#
_cell.length_a   1.000
_cell.length_b   1.000
_cell.length_c   1.000
_cell.angle_alpha   90.00
_cell.angle_beta   90.00
_cell.angle_gamma   90.00
#
_symmetry.space_group_name_H-M   'P 1'
#
loop_
_entity.id
_entity.type
_entity.pdbx_description
1 polymer ?
#
loop_
_entity_poly.entity_id
_entity_poly.type
_entity_poly.pdbx_seq_one_letter_code
_entity_poly.pdbx_strand_id
1 'polypeptide(L)'
;MSHTPTGQPGNAPLPPNSTTATATQDKKPTLTGVRIKQRKGQAKATAKFEPEAFRDALLLHLALLPSPLTTDALVAKLVQAGSTLEFLKYYEQLFELLFVGGLLQPGGSYLDDKRSPVYILKDVNDGESATGDDSWKDSVKGVVETLKKVIQRYKYLQKPLEENFLPDLFGYLPKWDPAQRAKLAEATALLILDLQISPRCLSSLTKEHVVKDEVALDFLTAFSRHYLARQNVEHLGLTLRRSGLKDILLVFPFQTRDRKHLEDHFKKENLPQVNEWYAKLAMGEAKDETVLNIERMITEEEGNEQIIEYLKTQKSDNSANDAQITEWIWQALMKTVDWTARPDQIDQTVVQHVQAHAPIIEAFCNGAKAEVGLINAVQVYCYTDTRIIKSFPSILKVLYNTDCISDQAIIYWHQKGAKPQGKQHFLKATEGLVKFLEEQDDSEEEE
;
A
#
# COMPACT_ATOMS: atom_id res chain seq x y z
N MET A 1 2.62 57.49 12.99
CA MET A 1 1.53 58.09 12.21
C MET A 1 0.24 57.52 12.81
N SER A 2 -0.37 58.18 13.81
CA SER A 2 -1.42 59.21 13.70
C SER A 2 -2.84 58.61 13.58
N HIS A 3 -3.85 58.91 14.40
CA HIS A 3 -3.96 59.69 15.65
C HIS A 3 -5.21 59.21 16.45
N THR A 4 -5.30 59.56 17.73
CA THR A 4 -6.39 59.31 18.72
C THR A 4 -7.52 60.39 18.62
N PRO A 5 -8.39 60.69 19.64
CA PRO A 5 -9.44 59.89 20.32
C PRO A 5 -10.82 60.62 20.51
N THR A 6 -11.82 59.94 21.13
CA THR A 6 -12.91 60.43 22.04
C THR A 6 -13.84 61.63 21.73
N GLY A 7 -15.14 61.51 22.11
CA GLY A 7 -16.08 62.65 22.15
C GLY A 7 -17.47 62.44 22.83
N GLN A 8 -17.49 62.31 24.16
CA GLN A 8 -18.42 62.86 25.21
C GLN A 8 -19.98 63.08 25.02
N PRO A 9 -20.76 63.43 26.10
CA PRO A 9 -22.14 62.94 26.30
C PRO A 9 -23.24 64.04 26.54
N GLY A 10 -24.46 63.62 26.93
CA GLY A 10 -25.33 64.40 27.83
C GLY A 10 -26.85 64.23 27.73
N ASN A 11 -27.51 63.70 28.79
CA ASN A 11 -28.57 64.39 29.59
C ASN A 11 -29.49 63.42 30.39
N ALA A 12 -29.81 63.83 31.63
CA ALA A 12 -30.92 63.38 32.48
C ALA A 12 -31.97 64.54 32.57
N PRO A 13 -33.18 64.47 33.21
CA PRO A 13 -33.48 63.83 34.52
C PRO A 13 -34.90 63.21 34.78
N LEU A 14 -34.99 62.34 35.81
CA LEU A 14 -35.99 62.11 36.92
C LEU A 14 -37.44 62.69 36.88
N PRO A 15 -38.41 62.30 37.78
CA PRO A 15 -38.77 61.03 38.48
C PRO A 15 -40.32 60.74 38.31
N PRO A 16 -41.24 60.55 39.31
CA PRO A 16 -41.33 59.73 40.56
C PRO A 16 -42.62 58.82 40.69
N ASN A 17 -42.79 58.14 41.85
CA ASN A 17 -44.03 57.62 42.51
C ASN A 17 -44.88 56.46 41.88
N SER A 18 -45.54 55.57 42.65
CA SER A 18 -45.44 55.17 44.09
C SER A 18 -46.25 53.88 44.41
N THR A 19 -46.00 53.27 45.58
CA THR A 19 -46.91 52.45 46.45
C THR A 19 -47.43 51.05 46.03
N THR A 20 -46.88 50.03 46.72
CA THR A 20 -47.54 48.89 47.45
C THR A 20 -48.73 48.09 46.87
N ALA A 21 -48.61 46.75 46.82
CA ALA A 21 -49.57 45.78 47.42
C ALA A 21 -49.08 44.31 47.36
N THR A 22 -49.67 43.44 48.18
CA THR A 22 -49.32 42.02 48.38
C THR A 22 -50.15 41.03 47.55
N ALA A 23 -49.47 39.97 47.08
CA ALA A 23 -49.93 38.58 46.90
C ALA A 23 -51.37 38.27 46.41
N THR A 24 -51.46 37.70 45.21
CA THR A 24 -52.42 36.64 44.84
C THR A 24 -51.74 35.58 43.98
N GLN A 25 -52.11 34.30 44.17
CA GLN A 25 -51.69 33.21 43.28
C GLN A 25 -52.57 33.20 42.02
N ASP A 26 -51.97 33.34 40.84
CA ASP A 26 -52.62 32.97 39.58
C ASP A 26 -51.91 31.78 38.92
N LYS A 27 -52.64 30.67 38.78
CA LYS A 27 -52.14 29.45 38.13
C LYS A 27 -52.04 29.69 36.62
N LYS A 28 -50.83 29.68 36.07
CA LYS A 28 -50.64 29.60 34.62
C LYS A 28 -51.21 28.26 34.10
N PRO A 29 -51.95 28.24 32.98
CA PRO A 29 -52.69 27.07 32.54
C PRO A 29 -51.78 25.93 32.10
N THR A 30 -52.12 24.71 32.51
CA THR A 30 -51.46 23.48 32.05
C THR A 30 -51.75 23.23 30.57
N LEU A 31 -50.71 23.11 29.75
CA LEU A 31 -50.78 22.67 28.35
C LEU A 31 -51.05 21.16 28.24
N THR A 32 -52.18 20.70 28.77
CA THR A 32 -52.77 19.41 28.40
C THR A 32 -53.24 19.50 26.95
N GLY A 33 -52.56 18.85 26.01
CA GLY A 33 -53.11 18.66 24.66
C GLY A 33 -52.13 18.57 23.48
N VAL A 34 -50.84 18.92 23.64
CA VAL A 34 -49.88 18.79 22.54
C VAL A 34 -49.04 17.53 22.71
N ARG A 35 -49.47 16.42 22.08
CA ARG A 35 -48.58 15.29 21.78
C ARG A 35 -47.52 15.76 20.79
N ILE A 36 -46.38 16.27 21.30
CA ILE A 36 -45.18 16.48 20.50
C ILE A 36 -44.75 15.09 20.01
N LYS A 37 -45.11 14.78 18.76
CA LYS A 37 -44.80 13.52 18.11
C LYS A 37 -43.31 13.55 17.75
N GLN A 38 -42.46 13.24 18.74
CA GLN A 38 -41.02 13.14 18.61
C GLN A 38 -40.72 12.32 17.35
N ARG A 39 -39.95 12.89 16.41
CA ARG A 39 -39.69 12.22 15.12
C ARG A 39 -39.10 10.84 15.41
N LYS A 40 -39.54 9.81 14.70
CA LYS A 40 -39.10 8.40 14.89
C LYS A 40 -37.57 8.25 14.98
N GLY A 41 -36.81 9.10 14.28
CA GLY A 41 -35.35 9.16 14.36
C GLY A 41 -34.77 9.70 15.68
N GLN A 42 -35.40 10.70 16.31
CA GLN A 42 -34.96 11.20 17.62
C GLN A 42 -35.17 10.18 18.74
N ALA A 43 -36.30 9.44 18.71
CA ALA A 43 -36.55 8.37 19.68
C ALA A 43 -35.59 7.17 19.51
N LYS A 44 -35.19 6.84 18.27
CA LYS A 44 -34.15 5.84 17.98
C LYS A 44 -32.76 6.28 18.46
N ALA A 45 -32.38 7.54 18.20
CA ALA A 45 -31.10 8.10 18.65
C ALA A 45 -30.94 8.16 20.18
N THR A 46 -32.04 8.20 20.93
CA THR A 46 -32.05 8.16 22.41
C THR A 46 -32.32 6.77 22.99
N ALA A 47 -32.50 5.73 22.16
CA ALA A 47 -32.63 4.37 22.68
C ALA A 47 -31.33 3.94 23.34
N LYS A 48 -31.42 3.34 24.54
CA LYS A 48 -30.28 2.82 25.30
C LYS A 48 -29.43 1.88 24.43
N PHE A 49 -28.11 1.88 24.65
CA PHE A 49 -27.20 0.95 24.00
C PHE A 49 -27.24 -0.38 24.77
N GLU A 50 -27.75 -1.43 24.15
CA GLU A 50 -28.03 -2.73 24.79
C GLU A 50 -27.43 -3.86 23.95
N PRO A 51 -26.08 -4.03 24.00
CA PRO A 51 -25.35 -4.95 23.11
C PRO A 51 -25.74 -6.42 23.32
N GLU A 52 -25.98 -6.81 24.58
CA GLU A 52 -26.46 -8.15 24.95
C GLU A 52 -27.85 -8.46 24.36
N ALA A 53 -28.76 -7.48 24.36
CA ALA A 53 -30.10 -7.62 23.79
C ALA A 53 -30.06 -7.68 22.25
N PHE A 54 -29.15 -6.93 21.63
CA PHE A 54 -28.87 -7.05 20.19
C PHE A 54 -28.34 -8.44 19.83
N ARG A 55 -27.33 -8.95 20.56
CA ARG A 55 -26.82 -10.31 20.39
C ARG A 55 -27.93 -11.33 20.51
N ASP A 56 -28.67 -11.31 21.63
CA ASP A 56 -29.68 -12.33 21.91
C ASP A 56 -30.77 -12.35 20.82
N ALA A 57 -31.17 -11.18 20.31
CA ALA A 57 -32.08 -11.08 19.18
C ALA A 57 -31.46 -11.59 17.85
N LEU A 58 -30.19 -11.30 17.58
CA LEU A 58 -29.50 -11.81 16.39
C LEU A 58 -29.31 -13.34 16.44
N LEU A 59 -28.96 -13.89 17.60
CA LEU A 59 -28.82 -15.34 17.81
C LEU A 59 -30.16 -16.06 17.58
N LEU A 60 -31.31 -15.47 17.92
CA LEU A 60 -32.62 -16.03 17.59
C LEU A 60 -32.87 -16.13 16.06
N HIS A 61 -32.33 -15.20 15.26
CA HIS A 61 -32.38 -15.33 13.80
C HIS A 61 -31.43 -16.43 13.28
N LEU A 62 -30.24 -16.57 13.88
CA LEU A 62 -29.23 -17.57 13.49
C LEU A 62 -29.54 -18.99 13.98
N ALA A 63 -30.30 -19.15 15.06
CA ALA A 63 -30.78 -20.46 15.54
C ALA A 63 -31.75 -21.14 14.55
N LEU A 64 -32.23 -20.40 13.54
CA LEU A 64 -33.11 -20.89 12.47
C LEU A 64 -32.35 -21.16 11.15
N LEU A 65 -31.03 -21.30 11.20
CA LEU A 65 -30.22 -21.72 10.04
C LEU A 65 -30.46 -23.21 9.73
N PRO A 66 -30.46 -23.61 8.45
CA PRO A 66 -30.56 -25.02 8.08
C PRO A 66 -29.27 -25.77 8.40
N SER A 67 -29.41 -27.09 8.52
CA SER A 67 -28.29 -28.04 8.41
C SER A 67 -28.53 -28.93 7.18
N PRO A 68 -27.62 -28.97 6.19
CA PRO A 68 -26.34 -28.26 6.13
C PRO A 68 -26.50 -26.73 5.95
N LEU A 69 -25.50 -25.99 6.39
CA LEU A 69 -25.43 -24.53 6.28
C LEU A 69 -25.01 -24.11 4.87
N THR A 70 -25.58 -23.00 4.37
CA THR A 70 -25.24 -22.42 3.05
C THR A 70 -25.12 -20.89 3.12
N THR A 71 -24.35 -20.30 2.20
CA THR A 71 -24.17 -18.83 2.12
C THR A 71 -25.51 -18.11 2.03
N ASP A 72 -26.39 -18.57 1.15
CA ASP A 72 -27.64 -17.86 0.87
C ASP A 72 -28.65 -17.97 2.03
N ALA A 73 -28.62 -19.06 2.81
CA ALA A 73 -29.39 -19.16 4.04
C ALA A 73 -28.89 -18.16 5.10
N LEU A 74 -27.57 -18.05 5.29
CA LEU A 74 -26.99 -17.10 6.24
C LEU A 74 -27.23 -15.64 5.83
N VAL A 75 -27.06 -15.32 4.55
CA VAL A 75 -27.40 -14.01 3.98
C VAL A 75 -28.88 -13.69 4.19
N ALA A 76 -29.79 -14.64 3.94
CA ALA A 76 -31.22 -14.43 4.15
C ALA A 76 -31.55 -14.12 5.61
N LYS A 77 -30.95 -14.83 6.58
CA LYS A 77 -31.15 -14.57 8.02
C LYS A 77 -30.57 -13.22 8.45
N LEU A 78 -29.38 -12.85 7.98
CA LEU A 78 -28.78 -11.55 8.29
C LEU A 78 -29.54 -10.39 7.64
N VAL A 79 -30.10 -10.55 6.44
CA VAL A 79 -30.99 -9.56 5.82
C VAL A 79 -32.33 -9.46 6.53
N GLN A 80 -32.88 -10.58 7.00
CA GLN A 80 -34.08 -10.57 7.83
C GLN A 80 -33.83 -9.81 9.15
N ALA A 81 -32.74 -10.14 9.85
CA ALA A 81 -32.34 -9.47 11.09
C ALA A 81 -32.05 -7.97 10.87
N GLY A 82 -31.37 -7.59 9.78
CA GLY A 82 -31.08 -6.19 9.45
C GLY A 82 -32.30 -5.36 9.06
N SER A 83 -33.48 -5.97 8.93
CA SER A 83 -34.76 -5.25 8.77
C SER A 83 -35.38 -4.81 10.10
N THR A 84 -35.03 -5.49 11.20
CA THR A 84 -35.58 -5.28 12.56
C THR A 84 -34.55 -4.72 13.54
N LEU A 85 -33.28 -5.11 13.40
CA LEU A 85 -32.16 -4.71 14.27
C LEU A 85 -31.34 -3.56 13.67
N GLU A 86 -30.81 -2.68 14.53
CA GLU A 86 -30.04 -1.51 14.08
C GLU A 86 -28.56 -1.84 13.85
N PHE A 87 -28.27 -2.51 12.74
CA PHE A 87 -26.90 -2.93 12.36
C PHE A 87 -25.84 -1.82 12.39
N LEU A 88 -26.17 -0.57 12.03
CA LEU A 88 -25.20 0.54 12.11
C LEU A 88 -24.91 0.97 13.57
N LYS A 89 -25.86 0.79 14.49
CA LYS A 89 -25.67 1.11 15.92
C LYS A 89 -24.86 0.03 16.63
N TYR A 90 -25.05 -1.23 16.24
CA TYR A 90 -24.45 -2.41 16.85
C TYR A 90 -23.50 -3.13 15.88
N TYR A 91 -22.77 -2.39 15.03
CA TYR A 91 -21.91 -2.96 13.99
C TYR A 91 -20.79 -3.81 14.60
N GLU A 92 -20.25 -3.35 15.73
CA GLU A 92 -19.22 -4.03 16.50
C GLU A 92 -19.74 -5.39 16.97
N GLN A 93 -20.88 -5.43 17.66
CA GLN A 93 -21.49 -6.67 18.15
C GLN A 93 -21.88 -7.62 17.00
N LEU A 94 -22.32 -7.08 15.86
CA LEU A 94 -22.59 -7.85 14.65
C LEU A 94 -21.32 -8.53 14.12
N PHE A 95 -20.22 -7.80 14.03
CA PHE A 95 -18.95 -8.35 13.53
C PHE A 95 -18.26 -9.24 14.57
N GLU A 96 -18.33 -8.94 15.87
CA GLU A 96 -17.88 -9.83 16.93
C GLU A 96 -18.52 -11.22 16.78
N LEU A 97 -19.85 -11.28 16.63
CA LEU A 97 -20.60 -12.53 16.46
C LEU A 97 -20.29 -13.27 15.14
N LEU A 98 -19.81 -12.59 14.10
CA LEU A 98 -19.47 -13.19 12.80
C LEU A 98 -17.98 -13.52 12.64
N PHE A 99 -17.10 -12.85 13.38
CA PHE A 99 -15.65 -13.09 13.35
C PHE A 99 -15.21 -14.00 14.50
N VAL A 100 -15.42 -13.56 15.74
CA VAL A 100 -14.95 -14.27 16.95
C VAL A 100 -16.03 -15.13 17.61
N GLY A 101 -17.30 -14.96 17.21
CA GLY A 101 -18.41 -15.80 17.63
C GLY A 101 -19.10 -15.36 18.92
N GLY A 102 -18.61 -14.38 19.65
CA GLY A 102 -19.20 -13.88 20.90
C GLY A 102 -18.80 -12.43 21.17
N LEU A 103 -19.54 -11.72 22.03
CA LEU A 103 -19.18 -10.34 22.38
C LEU A 103 -17.89 -10.32 23.21
N LEU A 104 -17.04 -9.32 23.00
CA LEU A 104 -15.80 -9.14 23.75
C LEU A 104 -15.94 -8.05 24.81
N GLN A 105 -15.13 -8.18 25.86
CA GLN A 105 -14.85 -7.13 26.83
C GLN A 105 -13.62 -6.32 26.38
N PRO A 106 -13.44 -5.09 26.89
CA PRO A 106 -12.17 -4.37 26.75
C PRO A 106 -10.99 -5.25 27.19
N GLY A 107 -10.03 -5.46 26.28
CA GLY A 107 -8.92 -6.41 26.49
C GLY A 107 -9.06 -7.77 25.79
N GLY A 108 -10.17 -8.02 25.09
CA GLY A 108 -10.30 -9.14 24.14
C GLY A 108 -10.76 -10.48 24.72
N SER A 109 -11.19 -10.52 25.98
CA SER A 109 -11.86 -11.69 26.58
C SER A 109 -13.34 -11.73 26.22
N TYR A 110 -13.95 -12.92 26.10
CA TYR A 110 -15.40 -13.03 25.89
C TYR A 110 -16.21 -12.49 27.09
N LEU A 111 -17.34 -11.85 26.82
CA LEU A 111 -18.26 -11.30 27.82
C LEU A 111 -19.04 -12.40 28.58
N ASP A 112 -19.48 -13.43 27.87
CA ASP A 112 -20.17 -14.61 28.39
C ASP A 112 -19.96 -15.82 27.45
N ASP A 113 -20.66 -16.93 27.69
CA ASP A 113 -20.55 -18.17 26.90
C ASP A 113 -21.53 -18.25 25.71
N LYS A 114 -22.32 -17.20 25.44
CA LYS A 114 -23.24 -17.22 24.29
C LYS A 114 -22.45 -17.09 22.99
N ARG A 115 -22.54 -18.10 22.12
CA ARG A 115 -21.84 -18.13 20.83
C ARG A 115 -22.79 -18.11 19.64
N SER A 116 -22.34 -17.46 18.56
CA SER A 116 -22.91 -17.63 17.22
C SER A 116 -22.70 -19.07 16.75
N PRO A 117 -23.69 -19.71 16.09
CA PRO A 117 -23.49 -21.03 15.51
C PRO A 117 -22.47 -21.02 14.35
N VAL A 118 -22.21 -19.85 13.76
CA VAL A 118 -21.31 -19.64 12.60
C VAL A 118 -20.47 -18.37 12.77
N TYR A 119 -19.15 -18.51 12.70
CA TYR A 119 -18.18 -17.41 12.75
C TYR A 119 -16.82 -17.85 12.20
N ILE A 120 -15.98 -16.88 11.81
CA ILE A 120 -14.66 -17.12 11.15
C ILE A 120 -13.70 -17.91 12.06
N LEU A 121 -13.59 -17.56 13.34
CA LEU A 121 -12.66 -18.23 14.26
C LEU A 121 -13.11 -19.62 14.72
N LYS A 122 -14.34 -20.07 14.41
CA LYS A 122 -14.94 -21.31 14.95
C LYS A 122 -14.03 -22.51 14.70
N ASP A 123 -13.83 -23.34 15.72
CA ASP A 123 -12.95 -24.49 15.61
C ASP A 123 -13.61 -25.68 14.93
N VAL A 124 -12.83 -26.35 14.08
CA VAL A 124 -13.30 -27.46 13.24
C VAL A 124 -13.56 -28.72 14.10
N ASN A 125 -12.97 -28.76 15.30
CA ASN A 125 -13.08 -29.87 16.24
C ASN A 125 -14.31 -29.77 17.18
N ASP A 126 -15.15 -28.74 17.05
CA ASP A 126 -16.38 -28.55 17.83
C ASP A 126 -17.53 -29.49 17.40
N GLY A 127 -17.25 -30.80 17.33
CA GLY A 127 -18.21 -31.91 17.37
C GLY A 127 -19.23 -32.12 16.24
N GLU A 128 -19.60 -31.09 15.47
CA GLU A 128 -20.88 -31.08 14.72
C GLU A 128 -20.79 -31.08 13.19
N SER A 129 -19.61 -31.10 12.56
CA SER A 129 -19.52 -30.97 11.09
C SER A 129 -18.48 -31.88 10.42
N ALA A 130 -18.67 -33.20 10.55
CA ALA A 130 -17.83 -34.22 9.90
C ALA A 130 -18.61 -35.24 9.03
N THR A 131 -19.90 -35.03 8.75
CA THR A 131 -20.69 -35.87 7.82
C THR A 131 -21.78 -35.08 7.09
N GLY A 132 -21.61 -34.80 5.79
CA GLY A 132 -22.71 -34.35 4.91
C GLY A 132 -22.43 -33.12 4.03
N ASP A 133 -21.99 -33.39 2.80
CA ASP A 133 -21.89 -32.47 1.65
C ASP A 133 -20.89 -31.30 1.74
N ASP A 134 -20.31 -30.92 0.60
CA ASP A 134 -18.91 -30.42 0.52
C ASP A 134 -18.76 -28.92 0.20
N SER A 135 -19.79 -28.10 0.39
CA SER A 135 -19.78 -26.69 -0.05
C SER A 135 -19.43 -25.65 1.03
N TRP A 136 -19.64 -25.95 2.32
CA TRP A 136 -19.35 -25.04 3.46
C TRP A 136 -18.25 -25.58 4.39
N LYS A 137 -17.38 -26.49 3.93
CA LYS A 137 -16.22 -26.94 4.74
C LYS A 137 -15.25 -25.80 5.07
N ASP A 138 -15.23 -24.76 4.26
CA ASP A 138 -14.47 -23.54 4.51
C ASP A 138 -15.37 -22.48 5.14
N SER A 139 -15.46 -22.51 6.47
CA SER A 139 -16.24 -21.54 7.25
C SER A 139 -15.79 -20.10 7.02
N VAL A 140 -14.51 -19.89 6.70
CA VAL A 140 -13.94 -18.56 6.44
C VAL A 140 -14.47 -18.01 5.11
N LYS A 141 -14.29 -18.75 4.01
CA LYS A 141 -14.79 -18.35 2.68
C LYS A 141 -16.30 -18.13 2.69
N GLY A 142 -17.04 -19.03 3.34
CA GLY A 142 -18.49 -18.92 3.48
C GLY A 142 -18.93 -17.63 4.19
N VAL A 143 -18.33 -17.32 5.36
CA VAL A 143 -18.67 -16.10 6.11
C VAL A 143 -18.22 -14.84 5.36
N VAL A 144 -17.08 -14.85 4.67
CA VAL A 144 -16.64 -13.71 3.84
C VAL A 144 -17.58 -13.47 2.65
N GLU A 145 -18.02 -14.52 1.95
CA GLU A 145 -19.00 -14.40 0.86
C GLU A 145 -20.35 -13.87 1.38
N THR A 146 -20.76 -14.33 2.56
CA THR A 146 -21.93 -13.80 3.29
C THR A 146 -21.78 -12.31 3.59
N LEU A 147 -20.66 -11.91 4.22
CA LEU A 147 -20.35 -10.52 4.54
C LEU A 147 -20.39 -9.66 3.28
N LYS A 148 -19.83 -10.13 2.16
CA LYS A 148 -19.89 -9.45 0.86
C LYS A 148 -21.33 -9.24 0.39
N LYS A 149 -22.16 -10.28 0.37
CA LYS A 149 -23.59 -10.21 -0.03
C LYS A 149 -24.42 -9.33 0.91
N VAL A 150 -24.15 -9.35 2.22
CA VAL A 150 -24.85 -8.54 3.24
C VAL A 150 -24.43 -7.07 3.16
N ILE A 151 -23.14 -6.76 3.08
CA ILE A 151 -22.61 -5.39 2.95
C ILE A 151 -22.98 -4.78 1.60
N GLN A 152 -23.15 -5.58 0.53
CA GLN A 152 -23.73 -5.09 -0.73
C GLN A 152 -25.15 -4.51 -0.55
N ARG A 153 -25.95 -5.03 0.39
CA ARG A 153 -27.29 -4.51 0.73
C ARG A 153 -27.23 -3.40 1.80
N TYR A 154 -26.33 -3.54 2.77
CA TYR A 154 -26.14 -2.60 3.88
C TYR A 154 -24.78 -1.89 3.76
N LYS A 155 -24.60 -1.09 2.71
CA LYS A 155 -23.31 -0.46 2.36
C LYS A 155 -22.68 0.38 3.49
N TYR A 156 -23.50 0.91 4.39
CA TYR A 156 -23.05 1.64 5.57
C TYR A 156 -22.22 0.80 6.56
N LEU A 157 -22.23 -0.53 6.45
CA LEU A 157 -21.43 -1.45 7.28
C LEU A 157 -19.98 -1.61 6.81
N GLN A 158 -19.66 -1.25 5.56
CA GLN A 158 -18.30 -1.42 5.04
C GLN A 158 -17.28 -0.57 5.79
N LYS A 159 -17.60 0.72 6.01
CA LYS A 159 -16.70 1.67 6.67
C LYS A 159 -16.41 1.28 8.14
N PRO A 160 -17.41 0.95 8.99
CA PRO A 160 -17.14 0.46 10.35
C PRO A 160 -16.39 -0.89 10.40
N LEU A 161 -16.52 -1.74 9.38
CA LEU A 161 -15.71 -2.97 9.29
C LEU A 161 -14.22 -2.65 9.11
N GLU A 162 -13.89 -1.77 8.16
CA GLU A 162 -12.51 -1.53 7.73
C GLU A 162 -11.77 -0.44 8.52
N GLU A 163 -12.47 0.56 9.06
CA GLU A 163 -11.87 1.67 9.83
C GLU A 163 -11.98 1.51 11.36
N ASN A 164 -12.84 0.63 11.88
CA ASN A 164 -13.03 0.44 13.32
C ASN A 164 -12.80 -1.02 13.74
N PHE A 165 -13.69 -1.93 13.35
CA PHE A 165 -13.72 -3.29 13.88
C PHE A 165 -12.43 -4.09 13.58
N LEU A 166 -11.98 -4.16 12.32
CA LEU A 166 -10.76 -4.91 11.98
C LEU A 166 -9.48 -4.34 12.62
N PRO A 167 -9.22 -3.01 12.63
CA PRO A 167 -8.11 -2.42 13.38
C PRO A 167 -8.08 -2.78 14.87
N ASP A 168 -9.24 -2.79 15.53
CA ASP A 168 -9.34 -3.11 16.95
C ASP A 168 -9.19 -4.61 17.19
N LEU A 169 -9.85 -5.44 16.37
CA LEU A 169 -9.69 -6.89 16.37
C LEU A 169 -8.22 -7.31 16.18
N PHE A 170 -7.49 -6.71 15.24
CA PHE A 170 -6.06 -7.00 15.05
C PHE A 170 -5.20 -6.59 16.26
N GLY A 171 -5.67 -5.63 17.07
CA GLY A 171 -5.08 -5.30 18.36
C GLY A 171 -5.17 -6.44 19.39
N TYR A 172 -6.04 -7.42 19.21
CA TYR A 172 -6.21 -8.57 20.09
C TYR A 172 -5.61 -9.88 19.54
N LEU A 173 -4.86 -9.84 18.42
CA LEU A 173 -4.23 -11.04 17.83
C LEU A 173 -3.51 -11.97 18.84
N PRO A 174 -2.75 -11.47 19.85
CA PRO A 174 -2.11 -12.33 20.86
C PRO A 174 -3.06 -13.12 21.76
N LYS A 175 -4.38 -12.91 21.68
CA LYS A 175 -5.41 -13.66 22.42
C LYS A 175 -5.86 -14.95 21.73
N TRP A 176 -5.56 -15.11 20.44
CA TRP A 176 -6.00 -16.25 19.65
C TRP A 176 -4.84 -17.17 19.30
N ASP A 177 -5.14 -18.47 19.23
CA ASP A 177 -4.17 -19.48 18.85
C ASP A 177 -3.74 -19.34 17.37
N PRO A 178 -2.67 -20.04 16.93
CA PRO A 178 -2.18 -19.95 15.55
C PRO A 178 -3.21 -20.32 14.48
N ALA A 179 -4.11 -21.28 14.73
CA ALA A 179 -5.11 -21.71 13.77
C ALA A 179 -6.22 -20.65 13.62
N GLN A 180 -6.66 -20.06 14.74
CA GLN A 180 -7.57 -18.92 14.74
C GLN A 180 -6.95 -17.69 14.04
N ARG A 181 -5.68 -17.36 14.33
CA ARG A 181 -4.95 -16.29 13.64
C ARG A 181 -4.85 -16.53 12.13
N ALA A 182 -4.59 -17.77 11.70
CA ALA A 182 -4.55 -18.13 10.28
C ALA A 182 -5.91 -17.94 9.59
N LYS A 183 -7.02 -18.39 10.21
CA LYS A 183 -8.40 -18.16 9.68
C LYS A 183 -8.70 -16.66 9.53
N LEU A 184 -8.28 -15.83 10.48
CA LEU A 184 -8.48 -14.37 10.40
C LEU A 184 -7.61 -13.73 9.31
N ALA A 185 -6.39 -14.23 9.09
CA ALA A 185 -5.52 -13.78 8.02
C ALA A 185 -6.09 -14.13 6.63
N GLU A 186 -6.62 -15.35 6.46
CA GLU A 186 -7.39 -15.74 5.26
C GLU A 186 -8.61 -14.83 5.06
N ALA A 187 -9.43 -14.65 6.10
CA ALA A 187 -10.62 -13.80 6.03
C ALA A 187 -10.26 -12.38 5.57
N THR A 188 -9.17 -11.83 6.10
CA THR A 188 -8.69 -10.47 5.78
C THR A 188 -8.22 -10.37 4.33
N ALA A 189 -7.48 -11.37 3.83
CA ALA A 189 -7.07 -11.43 2.41
C ALA A 189 -8.29 -11.49 1.48
N LEU A 190 -9.26 -12.33 1.80
CA LEU A 190 -10.50 -12.48 1.02
C LEU A 190 -11.37 -11.22 1.08
N LEU A 191 -11.47 -10.53 2.22
CA LEU A 191 -12.22 -9.29 2.34
C LEU A 191 -11.59 -8.16 1.50
N ILE A 192 -10.26 -8.04 1.50
CA ILE A 192 -9.55 -7.03 0.70
C ILE A 192 -9.68 -7.35 -0.81
N LEU A 193 -9.63 -8.62 -1.21
CA LEU A 193 -9.73 -9.02 -2.62
C LEU A 193 -11.18 -8.99 -3.15
N ASP A 194 -12.12 -9.60 -2.43
CA ASP A 194 -13.46 -9.89 -2.94
C ASP A 194 -14.51 -8.84 -2.55
N LEU A 195 -14.37 -8.21 -1.38
CA LEU A 195 -15.23 -7.11 -0.93
C LEU A 195 -14.59 -5.73 -1.16
N GLN A 196 -13.29 -5.70 -1.49
CA GLN A 196 -12.54 -4.46 -1.76
C GLN A 196 -12.55 -3.49 -0.57
N ILE A 197 -12.45 -4.03 0.65
CA ILE A 197 -12.28 -3.19 1.84
C ILE A 197 -10.93 -2.47 1.81
N SER A 198 -10.84 -1.34 2.51
CA SER A 198 -9.60 -0.62 2.71
C SER A 198 -8.56 -1.51 3.42
N PRO A 199 -7.33 -1.68 2.88
CA PRO A 199 -6.30 -2.49 3.51
C PRO A 199 -5.71 -1.83 4.78
N ARG A 200 -6.13 -0.59 5.12
CA ARG A 200 -5.61 0.18 6.27
C ARG A 200 -5.74 -0.52 7.62
N CYS A 201 -6.64 -1.49 7.75
CA CYS A 201 -6.72 -2.33 8.95
C CYS A 201 -5.37 -3.00 9.30
N LEU A 202 -4.58 -3.41 8.30
CA LEU A 202 -3.27 -4.05 8.47
C LEU A 202 -2.23 -3.15 9.18
N SER A 203 -2.43 -1.83 9.23
CA SER A 203 -1.55 -0.92 10.01
C SER A 203 -1.46 -1.32 11.49
N SER A 204 -2.52 -1.93 12.05
CA SER A 204 -2.54 -2.42 13.43
C SER A 204 -1.56 -3.55 13.72
N LEU A 205 -1.00 -4.23 12.70
CA LEU A 205 0.05 -5.24 12.86
C LEU A 205 1.37 -4.64 13.38
N THR A 206 1.53 -3.32 13.30
CA THR A 206 2.73 -2.60 13.82
C THR A 206 2.63 -2.20 15.30
N LYS A 207 1.49 -2.48 15.96
CA LYS A 207 1.30 -2.22 17.40
C LYS A 207 2.30 -3.07 18.20
N GLU A 208 3.04 -2.46 19.15
CA GLU A 208 4.17 -3.11 19.84
C GLU A 208 3.82 -4.48 20.45
N HIS A 209 2.64 -4.61 21.08
CA HIS A 209 2.20 -5.86 21.71
C HIS A 209 1.69 -6.91 20.71
N VAL A 210 1.46 -6.55 19.45
CA VAL A 210 1.11 -7.46 18.35
C VAL A 210 2.38 -7.91 17.60
N VAL A 211 3.42 -7.09 17.60
CA VAL A 211 4.75 -7.41 17.03
C VAL A 211 5.55 -8.37 17.92
N LYS A 212 5.27 -8.40 19.23
CA LYS A 212 5.87 -9.37 20.16
C LYS A 212 5.52 -10.81 19.78
N ASP A 213 6.44 -11.72 20.12
CA ASP A 213 6.29 -13.17 19.97
C ASP A 213 5.87 -13.59 18.54
N GLU A 214 6.36 -12.85 17.53
CA GLU A 214 6.16 -13.05 16.09
C GLU A 214 4.68 -13.00 15.63
N VAL A 215 3.74 -12.59 16.49
CA VAL A 215 2.29 -12.67 16.22
C VAL A 215 1.86 -11.88 14.98
N ALA A 216 2.42 -10.69 14.76
CA ALA A 216 2.21 -9.88 13.56
C ALA A 216 2.83 -10.49 12.30
N LEU A 217 4.00 -11.12 12.44
CA LEU A 217 4.75 -11.75 11.35
C LEU A 217 4.05 -13.03 10.87
N ASP A 218 3.61 -13.89 11.79
CA ASP A 218 2.75 -15.05 11.52
C ASP A 218 1.51 -14.63 10.72
N PHE A 219 0.81 -13.60 11.19
CA PHE A 219 -0.41 -13.10 10.56
C PHE A 219 -0.13 -12.55 9.14
N LEU A 220 0.92 -11.74 8.96
CA LEU A 220 1.29 -11.22 7.65
C LEU A 220 1.73 -12.34 6.70
N THR A 221 2.38 -13.38 7.21
CA THR A 221 2.81 -14.56 6.45
C THR A 221 1.60 -15.35 5.94
N ALA A 222 0.66 -15.69 6.83
CA ALA A 222 -0.59 -16.36 6.46
C ALA A 222 -1.39 -15.50 5.48
N PHE A 223 -1.56 -14.20 5.77
CA PHE A 223 -2.23 -13.24 4.88
C PHE A 223 -1.60 -13.26 3.48
N SER A 224 -0.27 -13.14 3.39
CA SER A 224 0.46 -13.16 2.13
C SER A 224 0.26 -14.47 1.37
N ARG A 225 0.23 -15.61 2.06
CA ARG A 225 -0.04 -16.93 1.45
C ARG A 225 -1.43 -16.99 0.79
N HIS A 226 -2.49 -16.58 1.50
CA HIS A 226 -3.85 -16.56 0.95
C HIS A 226 -4.03 -15.48 -0.14
N TYR A 227 -3.31 -14.35 -0.03
CA TYR A 227 -3.33 -13.29 -1.02
C TYR A 227 -2.65 -13.70 -2.34
N LEU A 228 -1.46 -14.31 -2.25
CA LEU A 228 -0.65 -14.73 -3.39
C LEU A 228 -1.23 -15.95 -4.12
N ALA A 229 -2.16 -16.69 -3.50
CA ALA A 229 -2.96 -17.70 -4.19
C ALA A 229 -3.94 -17.11 -5.23
N ARG A 230 -4.15 -15.78 -5.25
CA ARG A 230 -5.08 -15.09 -6.16
C ARG A 230 -4.48 -13.92 -6.92
N GLN A 231 -3.35 -13.36 -6.47
CA GLN A 231 -2.70 -12.18 -7.03
C GLN A 231 -1.18 -12.35 -7.04
N ASN A 232 -0.48 -11.55 -7.85
CA ASN A 232 0.98 -11.53 -7.86
C ASN A 232 1.56 -10.67 -6.71
N VAL A 233 2.88 -10.77 -6.50
CA VAL A 233 3.56 -10.05 -5.42
C VAL A 233 3.59 -8.53 -5.60
N GLU A 234 3.56 -8.02 -6.83
CA GLU A 234 3.48 -6.58 -7.09
C GLU A 234 2.13 -6.00 -6.60
N HIS A 235 1.03 -6.73 -6.80
CA HIS A 235 -0.29 -6.35 -6.30
C HIS A 235 -0.39 -6.47 -4.76
N LEU A 236 0.28 -7.47 -4.16
CA LEU A 236 0.46 -7.54 -2.70
C LEU A 236 1.23 -6.32 -2.20
N GLY A 237 2.38 -6.00 -2.79
CA GLY A 237 3.21 -4.86 -2.40
C GLY A 237 2.50 -3.51 -2.51
N LEU A 238 1.72 -3.29 -3.58
CA LEU A 238 0.86 -2.11 -3.70
C LEU A 238 -0.22 -2.06 -2.61
N THR A 239 -0.77 -3.21 -2.22
CA THR A 239 -1.80 -3.33 -1.18
C THR A 239 -1.22 -3.06 0.22
N LEU A 240 -0.01 -3.56 0.51
CA LEU A 240 0.72 -3.27 1.74
C LEU A 240 1.10 -1.77 1.80
N ARG A 241 1.59 -1.18 0.70
CA ARG A 241 1.83 0.27 0.64
C ARG A 241 0.55 1.07 0.92
N ARG A 242 -0.60 0.66 0.37
CA ARG A 242 -1.92 1.28 0.61
C ARG A 242 -2.47 1.07 2.02
N SER A 243 -1.99 0.08 2.77
CA SER A 243 -2.40 -0.13 4.17
C SER A 243 -1.77 0.90 5.13
N GLY A 244 -0.69 1.56 4.71
CA GLY A 244 0.14 2.38 5.59
C GLY A 244 1.29 1.60 6.24
N LEU A 245 1.39 0.28 6.02
CA LEU A 245 2.58 -0.51 6.33
C LEU A 245 3.69 -0.13 5.31
N LYS A 246 4.40 0.96 5.60
CA LYS A 246 5.45 1.52 4.74
C LYS A 246 6.58 0.53 4.47
N ASP A 247 6.94 -0.24 5.50
CA ASP A 247 7.98 -1.25 5.49
C ASP A 247 7.46 -2.48 6.25
N ILE A 248 7.64 -3.67 5.66
CA ILE A 248 7.21 -4.93 6.27
C ILE A 248 8.11 -5.37 7.41
N LEU A 249 9.34 -4.86 7.53
CA LEU A 249 10.17 -5.09 8.73
C LEU A 249 9.49 -4.58 10.01
N LEU A 250 8.54 -3.65 9.92
CA LEU A 250 7.78 -3.16 11.08
C LEU A 250 6.90 -4.23 11.75
N VAL A 251 6.60 -5.36 11.10
CA VAL A 251 5.91 -6.50 11.76
C VAL A 251 6.87 -7.49 12.44
N PHE A 252 8.18 -7.38 12.21
CA PHE A 252 9.19 -8.21 12.87
C PHE A 252 9.47 -7.69 14.29
N PRO A 253 9.69 -8.57 15.28
CA PRO A 253 10.25 -8.22 16.58
C PRO A 253 11.49 -7.32 16.44
N PHE A 254 11.69 -6.41 17.39
CA PHE A 254 12.78 -5.42 17.32
C PHE A 254 14.17 -6.06 17.18
N GLN A 255 14.35 -7.26 17.76
CA GLN A 255 15.59 -8.02 17.75
C GLN A 255 15.91 -8.70 16.41
N THR A 256 14.91 -8.86 15.54
CA THR A 256 15.01 -9.53 14.22
C THR A 256 14.53 -8.63 13.09
N ARG A 257 14.52 -7.31 13.33
CA ARG A 257 14.08 -6.28 12.38
C ARG A 257 15.20 -5.92 11.39
N ASP A 258 15.60 -6.89 10.60
CA ASP A 258 16.59 -6.71 9.55
C ASP A 258 16.30 -7.60 8.33
N ARG A 259 16.96 -7.25 7.22
CA ARG A 259 16.78 -7.89 5.93
C ARG A 259 17.15 -9.39 5.93
N LYS A 260 18.11 -9.82 6.76
CA LYS A 260 18.53 -11.22 6.79
C LYS A 260 17.45 -12.10 7.42
N HIS A 261 16.90 -11.68 8.56
CA HIS A 261 15.80 -12.41 9.19
C HIS A 261 14.54 -12.42 8.32
N LEU A 262 14.27 -11.34 7.57
CA LEU A 262 13.20 -11.31 6.56
C LEU A 262 13.44 -12.34 5.45
N GLU A 263 14.64 -12.36 4.88
CA GLU A 263 15.00 -13.28 3.79
C GLU A 263 14.94 -14.75 4.25
N ASP A 264 15.49 -15.07 5.42
CA ASP A 264 15.46 -16.42 6.01
C ASP A 264 14.02 -16.87 6.36
N HIS A 265 13.19 -15.97 6.90
CA HIS A 265 11.79 -16.26 7.27
C HIS A 265 10.93 -16.59 6.05
N PHE A 266 10.83 -15.71 5.06
CA PHE A 266 9.97 -15.97 3.90
C PHE A 266 10.52 -17.08 3.00
N LYS A 267 11.83 -17.38 3.04
CA LYS A 267 12.40 -18.58 2.42
C LYS A 267 11.91 -19.86 3.11
N LYS A 268 11.98 -19.92 4.44
CA LYS A 268 11.45 -21.03 5.27
C LYS A 268 9.94 -21.22 5.04
N GLU A 269 9.20 -20.14 4.91
CA GLU A 269 7.75 -20.14 4.70
C GLU A 269 7.32 -20.42 3.24
N ASN A 270 8.26 -20.70 2.34
CA ASN A 270 8.01 -20.96 0.91
C ASN A 270 7.32 -19.78 0.19
N LEU A 271 7.75 -18.56 0.49
CA LEU A 271 7.31 -17.30 -0.13
C LEU A 271 8.49 -16.48 -0.70
N PRO A 272 9.45 -17.06 -1.46
CA PRO A 272 10.64 -16.35 -1.95
C PRO A 272 10.32 -15.11 -2.80
N GLN A 273 9.18 -15.08 -3.48
CA GLN A 273 8.69 -13.92 -4.22
C GLN A 273 8.55 -12.65 -3.35
N VAL A 274 8.30 -12.79 -2.04
CA VAL A 274 8.26 -11.65 -1.10
C VAL A 274 9.66 -11.09 -0.86
N ASN A 275 10.69 -11.95 -0.79
CA ASN A 275 12.09 -11.53 -0.69
C ASN A 275 12.53 -10.80 -1.96
N GLU A 276 12.23 -11.36 -3.14
CA GLU A 276 12.55 -10.75 -4.43
C GLU A 276 11.90 -9.36 -4.57
N TRP A 277 10.62 -9.24 -4.20
CA TRP A 277 9.90 -7.97 -4.18
C TRP A 277 10.51 -6.96 -3.20
N TYR A 278 10.85 -7.39 -1.98
CA TYR A 278 11.43 -6.51 -0.96
C TYR A 278 12.84 -6.05 -1.34
N ALA A 279 13.68 -6.95 -1.87
CA ALA A 279 14.99 -6.63 -2.42
C ALA A 279 14.90 -5.63 -3.59
N LYS A 280 13.91 -5.80 -4.47
CA LYS A 280 13.63 -4.88 -5.58
C LYS A 280 13.15 -3.50 -5.09
N LEU A 281 12.38 -3.43 -4.00
CA LEU A 281 11.97 -2.17 -3.38
C LEU A 281 13.20 -1.41 -2.85
N ALA A 282 14.03 -2.06 -2.02
CA ALA A 282 15.25 -1.46 -1.49
C ALA A 282 16.22 -1.00 -2.60
N MET A 283 16.36 -1.79 -3.66
CA MET A 283 17.16 -1.43 -4.83
C MET A 283 16.59 -0.24 -5.62
N GLY A 284 15.28 -0.04 -5.60
CA GLY A 284 14.62 1.14 -6.19
C GLY A 284 14.82 2.39 -5.34
N GLU A 285 14.75 2.28 -4.03
CA GLU A 285 15.02 3.38 -3.10
C GLU A 285 16.49 3.81 -3.16
N ALA A 286 17.42 2.86 -3.14
CA ALA A 286 18.85 3.10 -3.34
C ALA A 286 19.16 3.77 -4.68
N LYS A 287 18.46 3.37 -5.75
CA LYS A 287 18.54 4.02 -7.06
C LYS A 287 18.09 5.47 -7.00
N ASP A 288 16.90 5.74 -6.48
CA ASP A 288 16.32 7.08 -6.46
C ASP A 288 17.18 8.05 -5.62
N GLU A 289 17.71 7.59 -4.49
CA GLU A 289 18.67 8.34 -3.66
C GLU A 289 20.01 8.55 -4.38
N THR A 290 20.59 7.51 -4.99
CA THR A 290 21.87 7.62 -5.71
C THR A 290 21.76 8.58 -6.89
N VAL A 291 20.69 8.50 -7.68
CA VAL A 291 20.43 9.41 -8.81
C VAL A 291 20.29 10.85 -8.34
N LEU A 292 19.57 11.10 -7.23
CA LEU A 292 19.41 12.44 -6.65
C LEU A 292 20.74 13.02 -6.13
N ASN A 293 21.59 12.18 -5.53
CA ASN A 293 22.89 12.62 -5.06
C ASN A 293 23.87 12.90 -6.21
N ILE A 294 23.93 12.08 -7.26
CA ILE A 294 24.73 12.39 -8.47
C ILE A 294 24.25 13.70 -9.11
N GLU A 295 22.93 13.90 -9.24
CA GLU A 295 22.31 15.11 -9.77
C GLU A 295 22.75 16.36 -8.99
N ARG A 296 22.83 16.27 -7.66
CA ARG A 296 23.40 17.32 -6.80
C ARG A 296 24.90 17.53 -7.06
N MET A 297 25.71 16.47 -7.01
CA MET A 297 27.17 16.56 -7.15
C MET A 297 27.59 17.22 -8.48
N ILE A 298 26.91 16.88 -9.58
CA ILE A 298 27.15 17.50 -10.90
C ILE A 298 26.72 18.98 -10.90
N THR A 299 25.60 19.30 -10.26
CA THR A 299 25.10 20.68 -10.15
C THR A 299 25.97 21.56 -9.25
N GLU A 300 26.65 20.96 -8.29
CA GLU A 300 27.64 21.59 -7.39
C GLU A 300 29.06 21.61 -8.00
N GLU A 301 29.21 21.20 -9.27
CA GLU A 301 30.48 21.13 -10.02
C GLU A 301 31.57 20.26 -9.34
N GLU A 302 31.16 19.21 -8.60
CA GLU A 302 32.10 18.23 -8.03
C GLU A 302 32.83 17.44 -9.12
N GLY A 303 34.10 17.10 -8.88
CA GLY A 303 34.93 16.41 -9.86
C GLY A 303 34.48 14.97 -10.11
N ASN A 304 34.65 14.48 -11.35
CA ASN A 304 34.31 13.11 -11.75
C ASN A 304 34.88 12.05 -10.78
N GLU A 305 36.10 12.23 -10.26
CA GLU A 305 36.72 11.33 -9.26
C GLU A 305 35.93 11.23 -7.94
N GLN A 306 35.35 12.34 -7.46
CA GLN A 306 34.53 12.37 -6.25
C GLN A 306 33.22 11.59 -6.45
N ILE A 307 32.59 11.78 -7.60
CA ILE A 307 31.36 11.08 -7.98
C ILE A 307 31.63 9.58 -8.14
N ILE A 308 32.78 9.19 -8.71
CA ILE A 308 33.22 7.79 -8.81
C ILE A 308 33.41 7.18 -7.42
N GLU A 309 34.06 7.86 -6.47
CA GLU A 309 34.27 7.31 -5.13
C GLU A 309 32.96 7.16 -4.32
N TYR A 310 32.06 8.14 -4.46
CA TYR A 310 30.68 8.02 -3.96
C TYR A 310 29.97 6.79 -4.55
N LEU A 311 30.06 6.59 -5.86
CA LEU A 311 29.41 5.47 -6.55
C LEU A 311 30.01 4.10 -6.21
N LYS A 312 31.31 4.00 -5.95
CA LYS A 312 31.92 2.76 -5.42
C LYS A 312 31.33 2.41 -4.05
N THR A 313 31.13 3.41 -3.20
CA THR A 313 30.48 3.24 -1.88
C THR A 313 29.04 2.75 -2.06
N GLN A 314 28.23 3.44 -2.88
CA GLN A 314 26.84 3.03 -3.15
C GLN A 314 26.72 1.64 -3.79
N LYS A 315 27.65 1.27 -4.68
CA LYS A 315 27.73 -0.06 -5.30
C LYS A 315 27.95 -1.15 -4.25
N SER A 316 28.87 -0.91 -3.31
CA SER A 316 29.17 -1.82 -2.20
C SER A 316 27.97 -1.95 -1.25
N ASP A 317 27.52 -0.83 -0.68
CA ASP A 317 26.53 -0.80 0.39
C ASP A 317 25.17 -1.37 -0.04
N ASN A 318 24.75 -1.11 -1.29
CA ASN A 318 23.49 -1.60 -1.85
C ASN A 318 23.63 -2.94 -2.59
N SER A 319 24.84 -3.49 -2.70
CA SER A 319 25.16 -4.68 -3.51
C SER A 319 24.69 -4.57 -4.97
N ALA A 320 24.83 -3.38 -5.57
CA ALA A 320 24.44 -3.12 -6.95
C ALA A 320 25.50 -3.63 -7.94
N ASN A 321 25.06 -4.15 -9.09
CA ASN A 321 25.98 -4.53 -10.17
C ASN A 321 26.28 -3.37 -11.13
N ASP A 322 27.35 -3.50 -11.92
CA ASP A 322 27.81 -2.53 -12.91
C ASP A 322 26.69 -2.00 -13.81
N ALA A 323 25.91 -2.91 -14.42
CA ALA A 323 24.79 -2.52 -15.29
C ALA A 323 23.72 -1.67 -14.57
N GLN A 324 23.53 -1.83 -13.26
CA GLN A 324 22.64 -0.97 -12.47
C GLN A 324 23.26 0.40 -12.23
N ILE A 325 24.50 0.46 -11.75
CA ILE A 325 25.21 1.73 -11.50
C ILE A 325 25.30 2.55 -12.79
N THR A 326 25.63 1.93 -13.93
CA THR A 326 25.66 2.59 -15.23
C THR A 326 24.28 3.13 -15.65
N GLU A 327 23.19 2.40 -15.41
CA GLU A 327 21.83 2.91 -15.65
C GLU A 327 21.52 4.13 -14.75
N TRP A 328 21.98 4.12 -13.50
CA TRP A 328 21.74 5.20 -12.54
C TRP A 328 22.54 6.46 -12.90
N ILE A 329 23.81 6.31 -13.28
CA ILE A 329 24.65 7.39 -13.83
C ILE A 329 23.93 8.02 -15.03
N TRP A 330 23.54 7.21 -16.03
CA TRP A 330 22.82 7.70 -17.21
C TRP A 330 21.56 8.51 -16.85
N GLN A 331 20.76 8.02 -15.90
CA GLN A 331 19.57 8.73 -15.45
C GLN A 331 19.88 10.05 -14.73
N ALA A 332 20.95 10.12 -13.94
CA ALA A 332 21.38 11.35 -13.31
C ALA A 332 21.90 12.38 -14.34
N LEU A 333 22.78 11.97 -15.26
CA LEU A 333 23.29 12.84 -16.33
C LEU A 333 22.15 13.47 -17.13
N MET A 334 21.13 12.69 -17.49
CA MET A 334 20.01 13.21 -18.26
C MET A 334 19.07 14.15 -17.49
N LYS A 335 19.13 14.18 -16.15
CA LYS A 335 18.45 15.20 -15.35
C LYS A 335 19.23 16.52 -15.28
N THR A 336 20.56 16.46 -15.37
CA THR A 336 21.46 17.63 -15.26
C THR A 336 21.76 18.31 -16.59
N VAL A 337 21.26 17.78 -17.72
CA VAL A 337 21.33 18.46 -19.03
C VAL A 337 20.59 19.80 -18.99
N ASP A 338 21.26 20.87 -19.43
CA ASP A 338 20.61 22.16 -19.66
C ASP A 338 19.69 22.12 -20.89
N TRP A 339 18.39 22.07 -20.62
CA TRP A 339 17.33 22.08 -21.63
C TRP A 339 16.91 23.49 -22.09
N THR A 340 17.56 24.56 -21.63
CA THR A 340 17.28 25.94 -22.03
C THR A 340 18.01 26.35 -23.32
N ALA A 341 18.96 25.52 -23.78
CA ALA A 341 19.63 25.66 -25.08
C ALA A 341 18.63 25.71 -26.25
N ARG A 342 19.03 26.36 -27.35
CA ARG A 342 18.16 26.46 -28.54
C ARG A 342 17.91 25.08 -29.15
N PRO A 343 16.74 24.82 -29.77
CA PRO A 343 16.41 23.49 -30.33
C PRO A 343 17.43 22.92 -31.34
N ASP A 344 18.15 23.78 -32.05
CA ASP A 344 19.25 23.43 -32.98
C ASP A 344 20.58 23.10 -32.29
N GLN A 345 20.71 23.41 -30.99
CA GLN A 345 21.92 23.20 -30.18
C GLN A 345 21.77 22.05 -29.18
N ILE A 346 20.54 21.62 -28.85
CA ILE A 346 20.27 20.55 -27.87
C ILE A 346 21.08 19.28 -28.17
N ASP A 347 21.10 18.81 -29.43
CA ASP A 347 21.85 17.61 -29.81
C ASP A 347 23.35 17.74 -29.47
N GLN A 348 23.96 18.90 -29.72
CA GLN A 348 25.38 19.13 -29.39
C GLN A 348 25.60 19.25 -27.87
N THR A 349 24.73 19.97 -27.17
CA THR A 349 24.81 20.15 -25.71
C THR A 349 24.77 18.81 -24.97
N VAL A 350 23.86 17.91 -25.37
CA VAL A 350 23.72 16.57 -24.79
C VAL A 350 24.96 15.72 -25.04
N VAL A 351 25.48 15.72 -26.28
CA VAL A 351 26.69 14.97 -26.65
C VAL A 351 27.91 15.48 -25.88
N GLN A 352 28.06 16.80 -25.72
CA GLN A 352 29.14 17.39 -24.91
C GLN A 352 29.00 17.08 -23.42
N HIS A 353 27.77 17.09 -22.87
CA HIS A 353 27.52 16.73 -21.47
C HIS A 353 27.86 15.26 -21.18
N VAL A 354 27.46 14.34 -22.07
CA VAL A 354 27.85 12.92 -21.97
C VAL A 354 29.37 12.77 -22.08
N GLN A 355 30.04 13.49 -22.98
CA GLN A 355 31.50 13.42 -23.12
C GLN A 355 32.25 13.94 -21.88
N ALA A 356 31.77 15.01 -21.24
CA ALA A 356 32.37 15.56 -20.02
C ALA A 356 32.31 14.60 -18.81
N HIS A 357 31.27 13.78 -18.75
CA HIS A 357 31.03 12.82 -17.67
C HIS A 357 31.29 11.36 -18.05
N ALA A 358 31.82 11.09 -19.27
CA ALA A 358 32.20 9.76 -19.71
C ALA A 358 33.13 9.01 -18.73
N PRO A 359 34.14 9.65 -18.08
CA PRO A 359 34.96 8.96 -17.08
C PRO A 359 34.18 8.40 -15.88
N ILE A 360 33.01 8.98 -15.54
CA ILE A 360 32.12 8.42 -14.51
C ILE A 360 31.46 7.14 -15.02
N ILE A 361 31.04 7.12 -16.29
CA ILE A 361 30.43 5.94 -16.93
C ILE A 361 31.45 4.81 -17.07
N GLU A 362 32.62 5.12 -17.64
CA GLU A 362 33.76 4.22 -17.88
C GLU A 362 34.09 3.38 -16.63
N ALA A 363 34.25 4.04 -15.48
CA ALA A 363 34.58 3.41 -14.20
C ALA A 363 33.62 2.29 -13.75
N PHE A 364 32.38 2.27 -14.26
CA PHE A 364 31.35 1.28 -13.92
C PHE A 364 30.80 0.52 -15.12
N CYS A 365 31.13 0.83 -16.37
CA CYS A 365 30.59 0.15 -17.54
C CYS A 365 31.36 -1.14 -17.88
N ASN A 366 31.64 -1.94 -16.85
CA ASN A 366 32.51 -3.10 -16.95
C ASN A 366 31.79 -4.32 -17.55
N GLY A 367 32.08 -4.61 -18.81
CA GLY A 367 31.72 -5.85 -19.50
C GLY A 367 30.32 -5.87 -20.12
N ALA A 368 30.13 -6.77 -21.09
CA ALA A 368 29.02 -6.77 -22.06
C ALA A 368 27.61 -6.55 -21.49
N LYS A 369 27.31 -7.00 -20.26
CA LYS A 369 25.99 -6.76 -19.63
C LYS A 369 25.79 -5.29 -19.24
N ALA A 370 26.83 -4.62 -18.76
CA ALA A 370 26.79 -3.19 -18.43
C ALA A 370 26.74 -2.35 -19.70
N GLU A 371 27.57 -2.65 -20.69
CA GLU A 371 27.66 -1.94 -21.97
C GLU A 371 26.34 -2.02 -22.76
N VAL A 372 25.82 -3.23 -23.01
CA VAL A 372 24.51 -3.43 -23.66
C VAL A 372 23.38 -2.90 -22.77
N GLY A 373 23.56 -2.85 -21.45
CA GLY A 373 22.65 -2.20 -20.51
C GLY A 373 22.57 -0.68 -20.74
N LEU A 374 23.72 -0.02 -20.84
CA LEU A 374 23.87 1.40 -21.13
C LEU A 374 23.26 1.75 -22.48
N ILE A 375 23.64 1.05 -23.56
CA ILE A 375 23.10 1.30 -24.91
C ILE A 375 21.57 1.22 -24.90
N ASN A 376 20.99 0.25 -24.19
CA ASN A 376 19.55 0.14 -24.02
C ASN A 376 18.94 1.27 -23.17
N ALA A 377 19.62 1.77 -22.14
CA ALA A 377 19.18 2.91 -21.35
C ALA A 377 19.16 4.21 -22.18
N VAL A 378 20.21 4.46 -22.98
CA VAL A 378 20.27 5.56 -23.96
C VAL A 378 19.14 5.41 -24.98
N GLN A 379 18.95 4.21 -25.54
CA GLN A 379 17.92 3.95 -26.56
C GLN A 379 16.50 4.25 -26.03
N VAL A 380 16.17 3.77 -24.83
CA VAL A 380 14.85 4.03 -24.22
C VAL A 380 14.69 5.53 -23.91
N TYR A 381 15.72 6.20 -23.38
CA TYR A 381 15.64 7.63 -23.09
C TYR A 381 15.45 8.45 -24.36
N CYS A 382 16.27 8.26 -25.40
CA CYS A 382 16.14 8.94 -26.70
C CYS A 382 14.81 8.66 -27.42
N TYR A 383 14.10 7.56 -27.08
CA TYR A 383 12.75 7.31 -27.58
C TYR A 383 11.68 8.05 -26.77
N THR A 384 11.84 8.13 -25.44
CA THR A 384 10.91 8.80 -24.53
C THR A 384 11.01 10.33 -24.66
N ASP A 385 12.22 10.87 -24.82
CA ASP A 385 12.45 12.29 -25.05
C ASP A 385 12.79 12.57 -26.53
N THR A 386 11.78 13.02 -27.26
CA THR A 386 11.89 13.31 -28.69
C THR A 386 12.81 14.47 -29.02
N ARG A 387 13.25 15.28 -28.03
CA ARG A 387 14.23 16.37 -28.22
C ARG A 387 15.60 15.83 -28.63
N ILE A 388 15.97 14.62 -28.18
CA ILE A 388 17.30 14.03 -28.37
C ILE A 388 17.28 12.72 -29.16
N ILE A 389 16.18 12.40 -29.84
CA ILE A 389 16.07 11.15 -30.63
C ILE A 389 17.16 11.04 -31.71
N LYS A 390 17.63 12.18 -32.24
CA LYS A 390 18.70 12.28 -33.22
C LYS A 390 20.11 12.23 -32.61
N SER A 391 20.25 12.53 -31.32
CA SER A 391 21.53 12.44 -30.61
C SER A 391 22.04 11.00 -30.49
N PHE A 392 21.16 9.99 -30.55
CA PHE A 392 21.50 8.59 -30.24
C PHE A 392 22.78 8.06 -30.94
N PRO A 393 22.98 8.20 -32.28
CA PRO A 393 24.21 7.73 -32.91
C PRO A 393 25.46 8.52 -32.49
N SER A 394 25.32 9.80 -32.16
CA SER A 394 26.42 10.64 -31.67
C SER A 394 26.78 10.30 -30.23
N ILE A 395 25.80 9.97 -29.39
CA ILE A 395 26.01 9.48 -28.03
C ILE A 395 26.77 8.14 -28.07
N LEU A 396 26.36 7.19 -28.94
CA LEU A 396 27.11 5.93 -29.10
C LEU A 396 28.56 6.16 -29.54
N LYS A 397 28.79 7.08 -30.48
CA LYS A 397 30.16 7.44 -30.90
C LYS A 397 30.99 8.04 -29.78
N VAL A 398 30.41 8.88 -28.92
CA VAL A 398 31.10 9.39 -27.73
C VAL A 398 31.44 8.25 -26.78
N LEU A 399 30.46 7.42 -26.42
CA LEU A 399 30.67 6.31 -25.48
C LEU A 399 31.70 5.29 -25.99
N TYR A 400 31.74 5.02 -27.30
CA TYR A 400 32.76 4.19 -27.95
C TYR A 400 34.15 4.86 -27.89
N ASN A 401 34.25 6.12 -28.31
CA ASN A 401 35.50 6.88 -28.32
C ASN A 401 36.06 7.23 -26.92
N THR A 402 35.33 6.91 -25.85
CA THR A 402 35.71 7.10 -24.45
C THR A 402 35.67 5.79 -23.67
N ASP A 403 35.88 4.66 -24.36
CA ASP A 403 36.05 3.31 -23.79
C ASP A 403 34.91 2.85 -22.86
N CYS A 404 33.74 3.46 -22.96
CA CYS A 404 32.55 3.14 -22.15
C CYS A 404 31.74 1.97 -22.73
N ILE A 405 31.86 1.68 -24.03
CA ILE A 405 31.22 0.55 -24.72
C ILE A 405 32.13 0.00 -25.81
N SER A 406 32.18 -1.32 -25.94
CA SER A 406 32.88 -2.01 -27.04
C SER A 406 32.12 -1.98 -28.36
N ASP A 407 32.87 -2.21 -29.44
CA ASP A 407 32.39 -2.66 -30.75
C ASP A 407 31.41 -3.84 -30.61
N GLN A 408 31.79 -4.90 -29.88
CA GLN A 408 30.99 -6.11 -29.68
C GLN A 408 29.65 -5.81 -28.99
N ALA A 409 29.63 -4.88 -28.02
CA ALA A 409 28.38 -4.45 -27.38
C ALA A 409 27.45 -3.70 -28.35
N ILE A 410 28.00 -2.86 -29.24
CA ILE A 410 27.25 -2.14 -30.27
C ILE A 410 26.68 -3.11 -31.32
N ILE A 411 27.52 -4.01 -31.84
CA ILE A 411 27.14 -5.05 -32.81
C ILE A 411 26.05 -5.97 -32.21
N TYR A 412 26.28 -6.50 -31.01
CA TYR A 412 25.30 -7.34 -30.32
C TYR A 412 23.98 -6.62 -30.06
N TRP A 413 24.02 -5.35 -29.63
CA TRP A 413 22.81 -4.54 -29.45
C TRP A 413 22.04 -4.41 -30.77
N HIS A 414 22.72 -4.09 -31.87
CA HIS A 414 22.08 -3.91 -33.18
C HIS A 414 21.39 -5.18 -33.67
N GLN A 415 22.12 -6.29 -33.66
CA GLN A 415 21.60 -7.57 -34.15
C GLN A 415 20.50 -8.15 -33.24
N LYS A 416 20.68 -8.13 -31.91
CA LYS A 416 19.86 -8.91 -30.95
C LYS A 416 19.42 -8.13 -29.72
N GLY A 417 20.27 -7.29 -29.13
CA GLY A 417 20.06 -6.67 -27.82
C GLY A 417 19.06 -5.51 -27.76
N ALA A 418 18.76 -4.84 -28.88
CA ALA A 418 17.95 -3.62 -28.91
C ALA A 418 16.51 -3.80 -28.43
N LYS A 419 16.07 -2.91 -27.52
CA LYS A 419 14.70 -2.87 -26.97
C LYS A 419 13.67 -2.53 -28.06
N PRO A 420 12.36 -2.84 -27.87
CA PRO A 420 11.30 -2.46 -28.81
C PRO A 420 11.16 -0.94 -29.06
N GLN A 421 11.47 -0.12 -28.05
CA GLN A 421 11.35 1.34 -28.05
C GLN A 421 12.14 1.98 -29.20
N GLY A 422 11.45 2.40 -30.27
CA GLY A 422 12.08 3.01 -31.44
C GLY A 422 13.00 2.07 -32.24
N LYS A 423 12.97 0.75 -32.03
CA LYS A 423 13.97 -0.21 -32.57
C LYS A 423 14.34 0.04 -34.03
N GLN A 424 13.37 0.00 -34.94
CA GLN A 424 13.61 0.17 -36.38
C GLN A 424 14.24 1.52 -36.74
N HIS A 425 13.97 2.58 -35.97
CA HIS A 425 14.55 3.90 -36.19
C HIS A 425 16.05 3.89 -35.81
N PHE A 426 16.37 3.44 -34.60
CA PHE A 426 17.75 3.45 -34.11
C PHE A 426 18.67 2.47 -34.86
N LEU A 427 18.18 1.27 -35.20
CA LEU A 427 18.95 0.32 -36.02
C LEU A 427 19.32 0.90 -37.39
N LYS A 428 18.38 1.63 -38.03
CA LYS A 428 18.64 2.33 -39.29
C LYS A 428 19.59 3.52 -39.11
N ALA A 429 19.46 4.27 -38.02
CA ALA A 429 20.31 5.42 -37.71
C ALA A 429 21.75 5.04 -37.35
N THR A 430 22.00 3.77 -36.99
CA THR A 430 23.32 3.23 -36.60
C THR A 430 23.92 2.25 -37.61
N GLU A 431 23.20 1.88 -38.67
CA GLU A 431 23.66 0.91 -39.68
C GLU A 431 25.06 1.23 -40.24
N GLY A 432 25.36 2.50 -40.50
CA GLY A 432 26.68 2.92 -40.98
C GLY A 432 27.78 2.95 -39.91
N LEU A 433 27.44 2.97 -38.62
CA LEU A 433 28.40 2.78 -37.54
C LEU A 433 28.70 1.29 -37.35
N VAL A 434 27.67 0.44 -37.38
CA VAL A 434 27.81 -1.01 -37.18
C VAL A 434 28.63 -1.65 -38.29
N LYS A 435 28.37 -1.32 -39.56
CA LYS A 435 29.20 -1.84 -40.67
C LYS A 435 30.67 -1.45 -40.55
N PHE A 436 30.96 -0.22 -40.11
CA PHE A 436 32.33 0.22 -39.88
C PHE A 436 33.01 -0.60 -38.77
N LEU A 437 32.29 -0.96 -37.70
CA LEU A 437 32.82 -1.80 -36.62
C LEU A 437 32.99 -3.27 -37.07
N GLU A 438 32.00 -3.83 -37.78
CA GLU A 438 32.08 -5.18 -38.38
C GLU A 438 33.27 -5.29 -39.37
N GLU A 439 33.52 -4.26 -40.19
CA GLU A 439 34.68 -4.19 -41.11
C GLU A 439 36.03 -4.06 -40.37
N GLN A 440 36.06 -3.52 -39.15
CA GLN A 440 37.28 -3.47 -38.31
C GLN A 440 37.55 -4.81 -37.61
N ASP A 441 36.52 -5.42 -37.03
CA ASP A 441 36.59 -6.73 -36.33
C ASP A 441 37.09 -7.84 -37.28
N ASP A 442 36.50 -7.96 -38.47
CA ASP A 442 36.94 -8.88 -39.54
C ASP A 442 38.41 -8.66 -39.95
N SER A 443 38.91 -7.43 -39.84
CA SER A 443 40.31 -7.08 -40.22
C SER A 443 41.31 -7.40 -39.11
N GLU A 444 40.89 -7.39 -37.84
CA GLU A 444 41.73 -7.70 -36.68
C GLU A 444 41.78 -9.21 -36.38
N GLU A 445 40.80 -10.01 -36.84
CA GLU A 445 40.87 -11.49 -36.82
C GLU A 445 41.73 -12.10 -37.95
N GLU A 446 42.07 -11.35 -39.00
CA GLU A 446 42.90 -11.81 -40.14
C GLU A 446 44.43 -11.55 -39.99
N GLU A 447 44.89 -10.85 -38.95
CA GLU A 447 46.32 -10.60 -38.62
C GLU A 447 46.91 -11.52 -37.52
#